data_AF-A0A4R4KDW9-F1
#
_entry.id   AF-A0A4R4KDW9-F1
#
_cell.length_a   1.000
_cell.length_b   1.000
_cell.length_c   1.000
_cell.angle_alpha   90.00
_cell.angle_beta   90.00
_cell.angle_gamma   90.00
#
_symmetry.space_group_name_H-M   'P 1'
#
loop_
_entity.id
_entity.type
_entity.pdbx_description
1 polymer ?
#
loop_
_entity_poly.entity_id
_entity_poly.type
_entity_poly.pdbx_seq_one_letter_code
_entity_poly.pdbx_strand_id
1 'polypeptide(L)'
;MKTKHYIQLLVTDEQKAYARQLVEHSLAHHQVANVWDRAADKRNQTRLLRFTGTLGEIVFADLYALPRPIRSFGAVNGQDWGQDFILKTGTHSFSLDIKSMKRMTGILNEDYVLNIPASQLHKPNSRTTHYFCLSFHQSKTHQTIVSLLGFIDKNEVESKQIGNFYSAGTQRTRRDGTVFTFQENTYEISFKDIHPLIPTDRIRAMEGFRLCQLRRPPLEIR
;
A
#
# COMPACT_ATOMS: atom_id res chain seq x y z
N MET A 1 22.68 -8.34 12.12
CA MET A 1 21.34 -8.66 11.58
C MET A 1 20.47 -7.42 11.79
N LYS A 2 20.06 -6.71 10.73
CA LYS A 2 19.33 -5.44 10.88
C LYS A 2 17.90 -5.74 11.37
N THR A 3 17.58 -5.30 12.58
CA THR A 3 16.21 -5.29 13.08
C THR A 3 15.36 -4.44 12.12
N LYS A 4 14.28 -5.00 11.58
CA LYS A 4 13.40 -4.30 10.64
C LYS A 4 12.24 -3.67 11.41
N HIS A 5 12.08 -2.37 11.24
CA HIS A 5 11.08 -1.58 11.95
C HIS A 5 10.02 -1.05 10.99
N TYR A 6 8.87 -0.69 11.53
CA TYR A 6 7.83 0.09 10.85
C TYR A 6 7.32 1.18 11.81
N ILE A 7 6.73 2.23 11.27
CA ILE A 7 6.21 3.34 12.07
C ILE A 7 4.70 3.23 12.14
N GLN A 8 4.10 3.43 13.30
CA GLN A 8 2.66 3.62 13.42
C GLN A 8 2.32 5.08 13.71
N LEU A 9 1.23 5.56 13.12
CA LEU A 9 0.65 6.88 13.36
C LEU A 9 -0.87 6.76 13.49
N LEU A 10 -1.49 7.72 14.16
CA LEU A 10 -2.93 7.88 14.14
C LEU A 10 -3.36 8.54 12.82
N VAL A 11 -4.40 8.01 12.18
CA VAL A 11 -5.05 8.67 11.04
C VAL A 11 -6.13 9.60 11.56
N THR A 12 -6.07 10.88 11.17
CA THR A 12 -6.98 11.91 11.65
C THR A 12 -8.38 11.76 11.04
N ASP A 13 -9.39 12.30 11.72
CA ASP A 13 -10.75 12.35 11.17
C ASP A 13 -10.84 13.22 9.91
N GLU A 14 -10.03 14.27 9.84
CA GLU A 14 -9.90 15.14 8.69
C GLU A 14 -9.37 14.39 7.46
N GLN A 15 -8.29 13.61 7.59
CA GLN A 15 -7.75 12.77 6.51
C GLN A 15 -8.79 11.77 6.01
N LYS A 16 -9.52 11.13 6.94
CA LYS A 16 -10.61 10.20 6.59
C LYS A 16 -11.76 10.90 5.89
N ALA A 17 -12.15 12.09 6.33
CA ALA A 17 -13.23 12.87 5.72
C ALA A 17 -12.85 13.30 4.30
N TYR A 18 -11.63 13.81 4.11
CA TYR A 18 -11.10 14.21 2.81
C TYR A 18 -11.06 13.02 1.83
N ALA A 19 -10.55 11.87 2.28
CA ALA A 19 -10.53 10.63 1.49
C ALA A 19 -11.94 10.21 1.04
N ARG A 20 -12.93 10.26 1.94
CA ARG A 20 -14.33 9.94 1.61
C ARG A 20 -14.88 10.88 0.55
N GLN A 21 -14.65 12.19 0.67
CA GLN A 21 -15.12 13.17 -0.30
C GLN A 21 -14.58 12.88 -1.71
N LEU A 22 -13.29 12.58 -1.84
CA LEU A 22 -12.68 12.23 -3.13
C LEU A 22 -13.25 10.95 -3.72
N VAL A 23 -13.47 9.92 -2.89
CA VAL A 23 -14.04 8.64 -3.34
C VAL A 23 -15.49 8.82 -3.80
N GLU A 24 -16.32 9.54 -3.04
CA GLU A 24 -17.70 9.80 -3.46
C GLU A 24 -17.76 10.63 -4.74
N HIS A 25 -16.90 11.65 -4.86
CA HIS A 25 -16.76 12.39 -6.11
C HIS A 25 -16.36 11.46 -7.28
N SER A 26 -15.36 10.60 -7.08
CA SER A 26 -14.94 9.61 -8.09
C SER A 26 -16.09 8.67 -8.47
N LEU A 27 -16.82 8.12 -7.50
CA LEU A 27 -17.95 7.22 -7.75
C LEU A 27 -19.10 7.91 -8.50
N ALA A 28 -19.41 9.17 -8.18
CA ALA A 28 -20.48 9.92 -8.83
C ALA A 28 -20.13 10.31 -10.29
N HIS A 29 -18.85 10.48 -10.61
CA HIS A 29 -18.37 10.97 -11.91
C HIS A 29 -17.61 9.90 -12.71
N HIS A 30 -17.69 8.63 -12.29
CA HIS A 30 -17.03 7.52 -12.95
C HIS A 30 -17.80 7.08 -14.20
N GLN A 31 -17.19 7.23 -15.37
CA GLN A 31 -17.75 6.74 -16.64
C GLN A 31 -17.08 5.44 -17.14
N VAL A 32 -15.98 5.00 -16.50
CA VAL A 32 -15.26 3.78 -16.88
C VAL A 32 -15.61 2.66 -15.90
N ALA A 33 -16.30 1.65 -16.38
CA ALA A 33 -16.61 0.44 -15.62
C ALA A 33 -15.33 -0.38 -15.41
N ASN A 34 -14.98 -0.66 -14.16
CA ASN A 34 -13.93 -1.60 -13.83
C ASN A 34 -14.47 -3.04 -13.89
N VAL A 35 -13.59 -4.04 -14.04
CA VAL A 35 -13.99 -5.47 -14.09
C VAL A 35 -14.77 -5.92 -12.85
N TRP A 36 -14.65 -5.18 -11.76
CA TRP A 36 -15.31 -5.41 -10.48
C TRP A 36 -16.71 -4.79 -10.39
N ASP A 37 -17.12 -3.90 -11.31
CA ASP A 37 -18.34 -3.10 -11.15
C ASP A 37 -19.64 -3.80 -11.62
N ARG A 38 -19.54 -5.04 -12.13
CA ARG A 38 -20.67 -5.78 -12.75
C ARG A 38 -21.54 -6.58 -11.77
N ALA A 39 -21.25 -6.59 -10.47
CA ALA A 39 -22.05 -7.30 -9.47
C ALA A 39 -22.40 -6.39 -8.28
N ALA A 40 -23.66 -6.41 -7.82
CA ALA A 40 -24.20 -5.46 -6.85
C ALA A 40 -23.51 -5.52 -5.47
N ASP A 41 -22.99 -6.68 -5.10
CA ASP A 41 -22.16 -6.94 -3.92
C ASP A 41 -20.77 -6.29 -4.00
N LYS A 42 -20.26 -6.02 -5.20
CA LYS A 42 -18.92 -5.47 -5.43
C LYS A 42 -18.83 -3.94 -5.33
N ARG A 43 -19.94 -3.19 -5.38
CA ARG A 43 -19.90 -1.71 -5.24
C ARG A 43 -19.37 -1.26 -3.89
N ASN A 44 -19.81 -1.91 -2.80
CA ASN A 44 -19.30 -1.62 -1.46
C ASN A 44 -17.82 -2.00 -1.32
N GLN A 45 -17.41 -3.10 -1.95
CA GLN A 45 -16.02 -3.51 -1.99
C GLN A 45 -15.15 -2.51 -2.78
N THR A 46 -15.60 -2.08 -3.96
CA THR A 46 -14.94 -1.03 -4.76
C THR A 46 -14.79 0.27 -3.96
N ARG A 47 -15.85 0.73 -3.28
CA ARG A 47 -15.79 1.92 -2.42
C ARG A 47 -14.73 1.78 -1.32
N LEU A 48 -14.70 0.65 -0.61
CA LEU A 48 -13.72 0.38 0.45
C LEU A 48 -12.28 0.30 -0.07
N LEU A 49 -12.07 -0.33 -1.24
CA LEU A 49 -10.75 -0.42 -1.87
C LEU A 49 -10.25 0.96 -2.30
N ARG A 50 -11.10 1.76 -2.95
CA ARG A 50 -10.76 3.14 -3.34
C ARG A 50 -10.47 4.01 -2.12
N PHE A 51 -11.31 3.93 -1.09
CA PHE A 51 -11.06 4.63 0.17
C PHE A 51 -9.72 4.26 0.80
N THR A 52 -9.36 2.98 0.80
CA THR A 52 -8.07 2.52 1.34
C THR A 52 -6.89 3.06 0.52
N GLY A 53 -6.98 3.04 -0.81
CA GLY A 53 -5.96 3.62 -1.70
C GLY A 53 -5.79 5.12 -1.46
N THR A 54 -6.87 5.88 -1.63
CA THR A 54 -6.89 7.34 -1.50
C THR A 54 -6.48 7.83 -0.12
N LEU A 55 -6.90 7.14 0.96
CA LEU A 55 -6.45 7.49 2.31
C LEU A 55 -4.94 7.32 2.46
N GLY A 56 -4.35 6.31 1.82
CA GLY A 56 -2.90 6.12 1.81
C GLY A 56 -2.16 7.25 1.10
N GLU A 57 -2.65 7.70 -0.05
CA GLU A 57 -2.10 8.86 -0.76
C GLU A 57 -2.16 10.13 0.09
N ILE A 58 -3.28 10.39 0.75
CA ILE A 58 -3.46 11.56 1.64
C ILE A 58 -2.50 11.51 2.83
N VAL A 59 -2.40 10.35 3.50
CA VAL A 59 -1.44 10.17 4.60
C VAL A 59 -0.03 10.38 4.10
N PHE A 60 0.33 9.83 2.93
CA PHE A 60 1.65 10.01 2.35
C PHE A 60 1.96 11.48 2.05
N ALA A 61 1.02 12.21 1.45
CA ALA A 61 1.18 13.63 1.18
C ALA A 61 1.48 14.41 2.48
N ASP A 62 0.75 14.13 3.56
CA ASP A 62 0.93 14.81 4.84
C ASP A 62 2.29 14.49 5.50
N LEU A 63 2.78 13.26 5.37
CA LEU A 63 4.11 12.84 5.87
C LEU A 63 5.24 13.69 5.29
N TYR A 64 5.14 14.01 4.00
CA TYR A 64 6.16 14.73 3.24
C TYR A 64 5.82 16.19 2.95
N ALA A 65 4.73 16.71 3.54
CA ALA A 65 4.22 18.06 3.29
C ALA A 65 4.00 18.36 1.79
N LEU A 66 3.53 17.35 1.05
CA LEU A 66 3.19 17.47 -0.36
C LEU A 66 1.73 17.90 -0.51
N PRO A 67 1.35 18.47 -1.68
CA PRO A 67 -0.04 18.65 -2.02
C PRO A 67 -0.79 17.30 -1.98
N ARG A 68 -1.94 17.28 -1.32
CA ARG A 68 -2.83 16.11 -1.33
C ARG A 68 -3.43 15.91 -2.73
N PRO A 69 -3.77 14.67 -3.10
CA PRO A 69 -4.48 14.42 -4.35
C PRO A 69 -5.83 15.17 -4.34
N ILE A 70 -6.19 15.80 -5.46
CA ILE A 70 -7.48 16.49 -5.63
C ILE A 70 -8.51 15.63 -6.37
N ARG A 71 -8.14 14.42 -6.76
CA ARG A 71 -8.98 13.44 -7.48
C ARG A 71 -8.66 12.04 -6.94
N SER A 72 -9.68 11.21 -6.76
CA SER A 72 -9.51 9.77 -6.52
C SER A 72 -9.40 9.03 -7.86
N PHE A 73 -8.59 7.98 -7.89
CA PHE A 73 -8.35 7.14 -9.07
C PHE A 73 -9.63 6.66 -9.77
N GLY A 74 -9.54 6.58 -11.10
CA GLY A 74 -10.52 5.97 -12.01
C GLY A 74 -11.51 6.91 -12.73
N ALA A 75 -11.54 8.21 -12.43
CA ALA A 75 -12.20 9.18 -13.30
C ALA A 75 -11.55 9.19 -14.71
N VAL A 76 -12.25 9.64 -15.75
CA VAL A 76 -11.76 9.69 -17.15
C VAL A 76 -10.40 10.42 -17.32
N ASN A 77 -10.04 11.28 -16.35
CA ASN A 77 -8.76 11.99 -16.26
C ASN A 77 -7.79 11.45 -15.18
N GLY A 78 -8.06 10.26 -14.65
CA GLY A 78 -7.37 9.65 -13.50
C GLY A 78 -6.57 8.42 -13.89
N GLN A 79 -6.11 8.34 -15.13
CA GLN A 79 -5.15 7.33 -15.56
C GLN A 79 -3.77 7.79 -15.12
N ASP A 80 -3.47 7.58 -13.84
CA ASP A 80 -2.12 7.76 -13.37
C ASP A 80 -1.27 6.61 -13.94
N TRP A 81 -0.13 6.94 -14.54
CA TRP A 81 0.79 5.98 -15.11
C TRP A 81 1.56 5.25 -14.00
N GLY A 82 0.90 4.98 -12.86
CA GLY A 82 1.48 4.53 -11.60
C GLY A 82 2.36 5.59 -10.94
N GLN A 83 1.95 6.86 -10.96
CA GLN A 83 2.73 7.99 -10.42
C GLN A 83 1.85 8.86 -9.50
N ASP A 84 1.62 8.40 -8.27
CA ASP A 84 0.89 9.20 -7.29
C ASP A 84 1.70 10.44 -6.86
N PHE A 85 3.03 10.31 -6.75
CA PHE A 85 3.91 11.40 -6.35
C PHE A 85 5.24 11.40 -7.12
N ILE A 86 5.85 12.58 -7.25
CA ILE A 86 7.25 12.73 -7.63
C ILE A 86 8.01 13.32 -6.44
N LEU A 87 8.91 12.56 -5.84
CA LEU A 87 9.86 13.10 -4.85
C LEU A 87 11.14 13.53 -5.54
N LYS A 88 11.61 14.73 -5.23
CA LYS A 88 12.91 15.23 -5.70
C LYS A 88 13.90 15.22 -4.53
N THR A 89 15.04 14.57 -4.71
CA THR A 89 16.14 14.56 -3.74
C THR A 89 17.44 14.94 -4.44
N GLY A 90 17.89 16.19 -4.24
CA GLY A 90 19.05 16.71 -4.96
C GLY A 90 18.88 16.58 -6.48
N THR A 91 19.71 15.75 -7.10
CA THR A 91 19.71 15.49 -8.56
C THR A 91 18.78 14.36 -9.01
N HIS A 92 18.15 13.63 -8.09
CA HIS A 92 17.32 12.47 -8.40
C HIS A 92 15.83 12.80 -8.25
N SER A 93 15.00 12.18 -9.10
CA SER A 93 13.54 12.22 -9.00
C SER A 93 12.99 10.80 -8.94
N PHE A 94 12.16 10.52 -7.94
CA PHE A 94 11.50 9.24 -7.74
C PHE A 94 10.02 9.36 -8.05
N SER A 95 9.54 8.58 -9.01
CA SER A 95 8.11 8.41 -9.24
C SER A 95 7.58 7.31 -8.33
N LEU A 96 6.64 7.66 -7.45
CA LEU A 96 6.09 6.79 -6.42
C LEU A 96 4.66 6.38 -6.71
N ASP A 97 4.35 5.14 -6.39
CA ASP A 97 3.00 4.58 -6.30
C ASP A 97 2.76 4.06 -4.87
N ILE A 98 1.66 4.47 -4.25
CA ILE A 98 1.32 4.16 -2.86
C ILE A 98 0.52 2.86 -2.81
N LYS A 99 1.11 1.85 -2.19
CA LYS A 99 0.48 0.53 -1.99
C LYS A 99 -0.11 0.43 -0.58
N SER A 100 -1.41 0.70 -0.51
CA SER A 100 -2.20 0.70 0.72
C SER A 100 -2.97 -0.60 0.91
N MET A 101 -2.96 -1.14 2.13
CA MET A 101 -3.71 -2.35 2.47
C MET A 101 -4.39 -2.27 3.83
N LYS A 102 -5.51 -2.98 4.00
CA LYS A 102 -6.18 -3.11 5.30
C LYS A 102 -5.82 -4.46 5.94
N ARG A 103 -5.45 -4.45 7.21
CA ARG A 103 -5.20 -5.64 8.04
C ARG A 103 -6.06 -5.61 9.30
N MET A 104 -6.26 -6.78 9.89
CA MET A 104 -7.03 -6.90 11.14
C MET A 104 -6.25 -6.41 12.37
N THR A 105 -4.91 -6.40 12.28
CA THR A 105 -4.02 -6.05 13.38
C THR A 105 -2.89 -5.15 12.90
N GLY A 106 -2.43 -4.28 13.79
CA GLY A 106 -1.23 -3.47 13.62
C GLY A 106 0.06 -4.16 13.99
N ILE A 107 0.00 -5.39 14.50
CA ILE A 107 1.17 -6.22 14.77
C ILE A 107 1.55 -6.92 13.46
N LEU A 108 2.70 -6.54 12.91
CA LEU A 108 3.14 -7.03 11.60
C LEU A 108 4.27 -8.05 11.76
N ASN A 109 4.18 -9.16 11.03
CA ASN A 109 5.23 -10.17 10.97
C ASN A 109 6.15 -9.93 9.77
N GLU A 110 7.39 -10.40 9.88
CA GLU A 110 8.41 -10.32 8.82
C GLU A 110 7.99 -10.97 7.51
N ASP A 111 7.19 -12.04 7.59
CA ASP A 111 6.75 -12.87 6.46
C ASP A 111 5.37 -12.49 5.90
N TYR A 112 4.77 -11.42 6.45
CA TYR A 112 3.64 -10.80 5.76
C TYR A 112 4.11 -10.22 4.43
N VAL A 113 3.22 -10.20 3.45
CA VAL A 113 3.60 -9.87 2.08
C VAL A 113 2.76 -8.73 1.51
N LEU A 114 3.38 -7.97 0.61
CA LEU A 114 2.73 -7.16 -0.39
C LEU A 114 2.74 -7.94 -1.71
N ASN A 115 1.56 -8.09 -2.33
CA ASN A 115 1.44 -8.65 -3.67
C ASN A 115 1.37 -7.52 -4.69
N ILE A 116 2.22 -7.56 -5.69
CA ILE A 116 2.17 -6.68 -6.85
C ILE A 116 1.94 -7.55 -8.09
N PRO A 117 0.73 -7.50 -8.67
CA PRO A 117 0.47 -8.16 -9.94
C PRO A 117 1.44 -7.68 -11.03
N ALA A 118 1.93 -8.61 -11.84
CA ALA A 118 2.85 -8.31 -12.94
C ALA A 118 2.20 -7.36 -13.96
N SER A 119 0.88 -7.43 -14.14
CA SER A 119 0.10 -6.50 -14.96
C SER A 119 0.17 -5.05 -14.47
N GLN A 120 0.35 -4.84 -13.15
CA GLN A 120 0.53 -3.52 -12.54
C GLN A 120 1.99 -3.07 -12.59
N LEU A 121 2.94 -3.96 -12.29
CA LEU A 121 4.38 -3.68 -12.34
C LEU A 121 4.83 -3.32 -13.76
N HIS A 122 4.40 -4.10 -14.75
CA HIS A 122 4.76 -4.00 -16.17
C HIS A 122 3.70 -3.27 -17.00
N LYS A 123 2.84 -2.47 -16.36
CA LYS A 123 1.83 -1.68 -17.08
C LYS A 123 2.54 -0.84 -18.16
N PRO A 124 2.12 -0.91 -19.44
CA PRO A 124 2.72 -0.13 -20.50
C PRO A 124 2.76 1.36 -20.14
N ASN A 125 3.91 2.00 -20.40
CA ASN A 125 4.17 3.40 -20.05
C ASN A 125 4.11 3.72 -18.55
N SER A 126 4.18 2.71 -17.66
CA SER A 126 4.32 2.93 -16.22
C SER A 126 5.53 3.82 -15.96
N ARG A 127 5.31 4.91 -15.22
CA ARG A 127 6.35 5.82 -14.75
C ARG A 127 6.84 5.43 -13.36
N THR A 128 6.21 4.47 -12.70
CA THR A 128 6.56 4.02 -11.36
C THR A 128 8.02 3.58 -11.32
N THR A 129 8.79 4.19 -10.42
CA THR A 129 10.16 3.75 -10.11
C THR A 129 10.22 3.08 -8.75
N HIS A 130 9.33 3.48 -7.84
CA HIS A 130 9.31 3.03 -6.47
C HIS A 130 7.87 2.86 -5.99
N TYR A 131 7.66 1.93 -5.07
CA TYR A 131 6.42 1.82 -4.32
C TYR A 131 6.64 2.26 -2.88
N PHE A 132 5.62 2.84 -2.26
CA PHE A 132 5.60 3.04 -0.81
C PHE A 132 4.49 2.20 -0.19
N CYS A 133 4.86 1.29 0.70
CA CYS A 133 3.92 0.36 1.31
C CYS A 133 3.44 0.87 2.67
N LEU A 134 2.12 0.88 2.86
CA LEU A 134 1.48 1.18 4.13
C LEU A 134 0.29 0.25 4.40
N SER A 135 -0.04 0.08 5.67
CA SER A 135 -1.19 -0.73 6.08
C SER A 135 -2.03 -0.08 7.16
N PHE A 136 -3.33 -0.08 6.99
CA PHE A 136 -4.30 0.38 7.98
C PHE A 136 -4.83 -0.77 8.83
N HIS A 137 -5.09 -0.49 10.10
CA HIS A 137 -5.92 -1.32 10.96
C HIS A 137 -6.78 -0.45 11.88
N GLN A 138 -7.85 -1.03 12.40
CA GLN A 138 -8.65 -0.39 13.44
C GLN A 138 -8.13 -0.85 14.80
N SER A 139 -7.89 0.09 15.72
CA SER A 139 -7.60 -0.21 17.11
C SER A 139 -8.87 -0.72 17.83
N LYS A 140 -8.68 -1.28 19.03
CA LYS A 140 -9.79 -1.65 19.92
C LYS A 140 -10.62 -0.44 20.37
N THR A 141 -10.03 0.75 20.38
CA THR A 141 -10.67 2.04 20.72
C THR A 141 -11.34 2.71 19.52
N HIS A 142 -11.56 1.97 18.42
CA HIS A 142 -12.12 2.49 17.18
C HIS A 142 -11.32 3.65 16.56
N GLN A 143 -10.02 3.73 16.81
CA GLN A 143 -9.11 4.62 16.10
C GLN A 143 -8.53 3.92 14.87
N THR A 144 -8.35 4.65 13.77
CA THR A 144 -7.68 4.11 12.58
C THR A 144 -6.20 4.40 12.69
N ILE A 145 -5.37 3.36 12.63
CA ILE A 145 -3.92 3.47 12.73
C ILE A 145 -3.31 3.05 11.40
N VAL A 146 -2.37 3.85 10.91
CA VAL A 146 -1.55 3.52 9.74
C VAL A 146 -0.20 2.98 10.21
N SER A 147 0.25 1.90 9.61
CA SER A 147 1.60 1.35 9.73
C SER A 147 2.34 1.68 8.44
N LEU A 148 3.43 2.43 8.52
CA LEU A 148 4.30 2.83 7.43
C LEU A 148 5.44 1.81 7.34
N LEU A 149 5.47 1.03 6.26
CA LEU A 149 6.45 -0.04 6.10
C LEU A 149 7.71 0.48 5.41
N GLY A 150 7.54 1.27 4.36
CA GLY A 150 8.65 1.94 3.68
C GLY A 150 8.64 1.75 2.17
N PHE A 151 9.81 1.90 1.58
CA PHE A 151 10.02 1.98 0.14
C PHE A 151 10.41 0.63 -0.47
N ILE A 152 10.02 0.44 -1.73
CA ILE A 152 10.34 -0.71 -2.55
C ILE A 152 10.85 -0.15 -3.88
N ASP A 153 12.07 -0.49 -4.28
CA ASP A 153 12.59 -0.15 -5.60
C ASP A 153 12.01 -1.15 -6.63
N LYS A 154 11.37 -0.64 -7.68
CA LYS A 154 10.81 -1.46 -8.75
C LYS A 154 11.90 -2.32 -9.41
N ASN A 155 13.10 -1.78 -9.61
CA ASN A 155 14.21 -2.51 -10.25
C ASN A 155 14.67 -3.70 -9.40
N GLU A 156 14.66 -3.59 -8.08
CA GLU A 156 15.00 -4.71 -7.17
C GLU A 156 13.98 -5.85 -7.28
N VAL A 157 12.70 -5.53 -7.49
CA VAL A 157 11.64 -6.51 -7.73
C VAL A 157 11.82 -7.18 -9.10
N GLU A 158 12.05 -6.39 -10.15
CA GLU A 158 12.19 -6.89 -11.52
C GLU A 158 13.44 -7.76 -11.70
N SER A 159 14.54 -7.37 -11.05
CA SER A 159 15.80 -8.13 -11.02
C SER A 159 15.80 -9.29 -10.02
N LYS A 160 14.69 -9.53 -9.31
CA LYS A 160 14.51 -10.60 -8.31
C LYS A 160 15.49 -10.51 -7.12
N GLN A 161 15.99 -9.32 -6.82
CA GLN A 161 16.75 -9.06 -5.60
C GLN A 161 15.85 -9.13 -4.36
N ILE A 162 14.59 -8.70 -4.52
CA ILE A 162 13.54 -8.84 -3.52
C ILE A 162 12.27 -9.44 -4.13
N GLY A 163 11.52 -10.16 -3.30
CA GLY A 163 10.25 -10.76 -3.66
C GLY A 163 10.36 -12.03 -4.50
N ASN A 164 9.30 -12.84 -4.45
CA ASN A 164 9.17 -14.09 -5.20
C ASN A 164 8.17 -13.91 -6.34
N PHE A 165 8.53 -14.39 -7.53
CA PHE A 165 7.60 -14.42 -8.66
C PHE A 165 6.80 -15.72 -8.66
N TYR A 166 5.48 -15.60 -8.71
CA TYR A 166 4.54 -16.71 -8.88
C TYR A 166 3.78 -16.53 -10.19
N SER A 167 3.84 -17.54 -11.06
CA SER A 167 3.04 -17.54 -12.28
C SER A 167 1.56 -17.75 -11.97
N ALA A 168 0.68 -17.25 -12.83
CA ALA A 168 -0.74 -17.57 -12.78
C ALA A 168 -0.95 -19.09 -12.71
N GLY A 169 -1.92 -19.53 -11.90
CA GLY A 169 -2.17 -20.94 -11.62
C GLY A 169 -1.30 -21.55 -10.52
N THR A 170 -0.26 -20.85 -10.04
CA THR A 170 0.53 -21.36 -8.91
C THR A 170 -0.32 -21.42 -7.64
N GLN A 171 -0.28 -22.55 -6.96
CA GLN A 171 -0.91 -22.75 -5.66
C GLN A 171 0.07 -22.39 -4.54
N ARG A 172 -0.37 -21.57 -3.58
CA ARG A 172 0.40 -21.17 -2.40
C ARG A 172 -0.33 -21.55 -1.12
N THR A 173 0.37 -22.24 -0.23
CA THR A 173 -0.08 -22.51 1.15
C THR A 173 0.40 -21.40 2.07
N ARG A 174 -0.52 -20.79 2.81
CA ARG A 174 -0.24 -19.80 3.85
C ARG A 174 0.19 -20.50 5.14
N ARG A 175 0.78 -19.76 6.09
CA ARG A 175 1.18 -20.33 7.39
C ARG A 175 0.01 -20.98 8.14
N ASP A 176 -1.20 -20.44 8.02
CA ASP A 176 -2.40 -20.99 8.67
C ASP A 176 -2.91 -22.28 7.99
N GLY A 177 -2.17 -22.84 7.04
CA GLY A 177 -2.53 -24.03 6.27
C GLY A 177 -3.54 -23.76 5.16
N THR A 178 -4.10 -22.55 5.06
CA THR A 178 -5.04 -22.23 3.99
C THR A 178 -4.30 -22.11 2.66
N VAL A 179 -4.97 -22.53 1.59
CA VAL A 179 -4.40 -22.60 0.25
C VAL A 179 -5.13 -21.64 -0.67
N PHE A 180 -4.39 -20.97 -1.55
CA PHE A 180 -4.98 -20.15 -2.62
C PHE A 180 -4.20 -20.31 -3.92
N THR A 181 -4.84 -20.00 -5.03
CA THR A 181 -4.24 -20.02 -6.37
C THR A 181 -4.11 -18.60 -6.91
N PHE A 182 -2.92 -18.23 -7.37
CA PHE A 182 -2.70 -16.95 -8.04
C PHE A 182 -3.49 -16.91 -9.35
N GLN A 183 -4.34 -15.89 -9.52
CA GLN A 183 -5.16 -15.71 -10.72
C GLN A 183 -4.41 -15.01 -11.86
N GLU A 184 -3.28 -14.38 -11.54
CA GLU A 184 -2.39 -13.74 -12.49
C GLU A 184 -0.94 -13.82 -11.99
N ASN A 185 0.02 -13.59 -12.90
CA ASN A 185 1.43 -13.49 -12.55
C ASN A 185 1.61 -12.42 -11.46
N THR A 186 2.25 -12.78 -10.36
CA THR A 186 2.32 -11.91 -9.17
C THR A 186 3.71 -11.95 -8.55
N TYR A 187 4.24 -10.78 -8.20
CA TYR A 187 5.41 -10.63 -7.35
C TYR A 187 4.96 -10.49 -5.91
N GLU A 188 5.50 -11.34 -5.04
CA GLU A 188 5.20 -11.36 -3.62
C GLU A 188 6.40 -10.89 -2.81
N ILE A 189 6.32 -9.71 -2.21
CA ILE A 189 7.42 -9.06 -1.49
C ILE A 189 7.16 -9.19 0.00
N SER A 190 8.08 -9.82 0.74
CA SER A 190 7.94 -9.96 2.19
C SER A 190 8.25 -8.62 2.89
N PHE A 191 7.58 -8.35 4.02
CA PHE A 191 7.74 -7.09 4.75
C PHE A 191 9.16 -6.88 5.27
N LYS A 192 9.88 -7.98 5.59
CA LYS A 192 11.31 -7.91 5.93
C LYS A 192 12.20 -7.39 4.80
N ASP A 193 11.77 -7.54 3.54
CA ASP A 193 12.54 -7.15 2.36
C ASP A 193 12.30 -5.68 1.97
N ILE A 194 11.27 -5.04 2.55
CA ILE A 194 10.97 -3.62 2.32
C ILE A 194 12.06 -2.74 2.96
N HIS A 195 12.47 -1.68 2.27
CA HIS A 195 13.40 -0.68 2.80
C HIS A 195 12.69 0.20 3.83
N PRO A 196 13.09 0.14 5.12
CA PRO A 196 12.38 0.82 6.17
C PRO A 196 12.47 2.34 6.02
N LEU A 197 11.39 3.03 6.36
CA LEU A 197 11.36 4.48 6.42
C LEU A 197 12.21 5.00 7.59
N ILE A 198 13.08 5.97 7.32
CA ILE A 198 13.78 6.73 8.36
C ILE A 198 12.84 7.87 8.82
N PRO A 199 12.41 7.90 10.09
CA PRO A 199 11.50 8.94 10.56
C PRO A 199 12.18 10.30 10.64
N THR A 200 11.62 11.27 9.92
CA THR A 200 11.97 12.69 10.05
C THR A 200 11.38 13.30 11.32
N ASP A 201 11.83 14.48 11.73
CA ASP A 201 11.28 15.17 12.90
C ASP A 201 9.78 15.44 12.77
N ARG A 202 9.33 15.75 11.54
CA ARG A 202 7.91 15.89 11.23
C ARG A 202 7.15 14.60 11.55
N ILE A 203 7.62 13.45 11.08
CA ILE A 203 6.97 12.16 11.32
C ILE A 203 6.96 11.83 12.82
N ARG A 204 8.05 12.14 13.54
CA ARG A 204 8.14 11.94 14.99
C ARG A 204 7.16 12.80 15.78
N ALA A 205 6.83 13.98 15.27
CA ALA A 205 5.88 14.90 15.87
C ALA A 205 4.40 14.58 15.56
N MET A 206 4.12 13.63 14.66
CA MET A 206 2.75 13.27 14.31
C MET A 206 2.08 12.46 15.42
N GLU A 207 0.76 12.67 15.57
CA GLU A 207 -0.03 12.01 16.60
C GLU A 207 0.03 10.48 16.49
N GLY A 208 0.18 9.83 17.63
CA GLY A 208 0.23 8.37 17.72
C GLY A 208 1.54 7.75 17.23
N PHE A 209 2.59 8.56 16.98
CA PHE A 209 3.91 8.07 16.57
C PHE A 209 4.42 6.96 17.48
N ARG A 210 4.69 5.81 16.87
CA ARG A 210 5.35 4.66 17.51
C ARG A 210 6.30 4.00 16.54
N LEU A 211 7.52 3.73 16.99
CA LEU A 211 8.46 2.87 16.27
C LEU A 211 8.24 1.42 16.71
N CYS A 212 7.80 0.59 15.79
CA CYS A 212 7.48 -0.81 16.01
C CYS A 212 8.51 -1.72 15.34
N GLN A 213 8.61 -2.97 15.80
CA GLN A 213 9.46 -4.00 15.20
C GLN A 213 8.59 -5.03 14.48
N LEU A 214 9.02 -5.47 13.30
CA LEU A 214 8.44 -6.64 12.67
C LEU A 214 8.67 -7.85 13.58
N ARG A 215 7.61 -8.60 13.85
CA ARG A 215 7.73 -9.84 14.63
C ARG A 215 8.29 -10.93 13.75
N ARG A 216 9.27 -11.65 14.30
CA ARG A 216 9.64 -12.93 13.73
C ARG A 216 8.48 -13.90 13.94
N PRO A 217 8.14 -14.68 12.93
CA PRO A 217 7.26 -15.79 13.17
C PRO A 217 7.88 -16.76 14.17
N PRO A 218 7.06 -17.48 14.97
CA PRO A 218 7.56 -18.58 15.79
C PRO A 218 8.34 -19.54 14.88
N LEU A 219 9.50 -20.02 15.33
CA LEU A 219 10.17 -21.15 14.68
C LEU A 219 9.18 -22.33 14.73
N GLU A 220 8.85 -22.90 13.58
CA GLU A 220 8.10 -24.15 13.53
C GLU A 220 8.91 -25.21 14.29
N ILE A 221 8.38 -25.66 15.42
CA ILE A 221 8.80 -26.92 16.02
C ILE A 221 8.24 -27.98 15.08
N ARG A 222 9.10 -28.50 14.21
CA ARG A 222 8.80 -29.65 13.34
C ARG A 222 8.59 -30.90 14.19
#